data_AF-S9VKT6-F1
#
_entry.id   AF-S9VKT6-F1
#
_cell.length_a   1.000
_cell.length_b   1.000
_cell.length_c   1.000
_cell.angle_alpha   90.00
_cell.angle_beta   90.00
_cell.angle_gamma   90.00
#
_symmetry.space_group_name_H-M   'P 1'
#
loop_
_entity.id
_entity.type
_entity.pdbx_description
1 polymer ?
#
loop_
_entity_poly.entity_id
_entity_poly.type
_entity_poly.pdbx_seq_one_letter_code
_entity_poly.pdbx_strand_id
1 'polypeptide(L)'
;MDMQITKIQREEQKVKVSMKQAAKKNDTFAVKMLAKELLRSRKAVNRMHTAKAQMNSVGMQLQNQLATIKLSGGLAKSGVIMKDMNDLLKVKEVQETMREMSKEMTKTGIIEEMMNDTLDNALDEDISDGELEDEVSKVVAEVTQNTMQGAHVGTSRIPQQQQLQQPEEVAEEEDYDDLMDRFNALRS
;
A
#
# COMPACT_ATOMS: atom_id res chain seq x y z
N MET A 1 7.30 0.23 20.02
CA MET A 1 7.15 0.15 18.56
C MET A 1 7.97 -0.96 17.90
N ASP A 2 9.31 -1.02 18.07
CA ASP A 2 10.14 -2.01 17.34
C ASP A 2 9.72 -3.47 17.56
N MET A 3 9.34 -3.82 18.79
CA MET A 3 8.79 -5.14 19.10
C MET A 3 7.48 -5.43 18.35
N GLN A 4 6.58 -4.45 18.25
CA GLN A 4 5.29 -4.59 17.56
C GLN A 4 5.50 -4.69 16.04
N ILE A 5 6.38 -3.87 15.46
CA ILE A 5 6.79 -3.96 14.05
C ILE A 5 7.32 -5.37 13.75
N THR A 6 8.24 -5.88 14.58
CA THR A 6 8.80 -7.22 14.42
C THR A 6 7.72 -8.30 14.53
N LYS A 7 6.74 -8.13 15.42
CA LYS A 7 5.60 -9.05 15.57
C LYS A 7 4.75 -9.08 14.31
N ILE A 8 4.36 -7.92 13.77
CA ILE A 8 3.56 -7.83 12.53
C ILE A 8 4.33 -8.45 11.36
N GLN A 9 5.61 -8.12 11.21
CA GLN A 9 6.45 -8.70 10.16
C GLN A 9 6.57 -10.23 10.24
N ARG A 10 6.60 -10.81 11.45
CA ARG A 10 6.57 -12.28 11.62
C ARG A 10 5.23 -12.87 11.16
N GLU A 11 4.12 -12.22 11.49
CA GLU A 11 2.80 -12.65 11.01
C GLU A 11 2.68 -12.51 9.48
N GLU A 12 3.23 -11.44 8.88
CA GLU A 12 3.30 -11.29 7.42
C GLU A 12 4.01 -12.46 6.74
N GLN A 13 5.09 -12.98 7.34
CA GLN A 13 5.78 -14.15 6.78
C GLN A 13 4.88 -15.39 6.80
N LYS A 14 4.08 -15.58 7.85
CA LYS A 14 3.10 -16.67 7.89
C LYS A 14 2.02 -16.50 6.82
N VAL A 15 1.49 -15.28 6.66
CA VAL A 15 0.52 -14.95 5.60
C VAL A 15 1.09 -15.24 4.21
N LYS A 16 2.36 -14.90 3.96
CA LYS A 16 3.05 -15.24 2.69
C LYS A 16 3.14 -16.74 2.45
N VAL A 17 3.46 -17.53 3.48
CA VAL A 17 3.50 -18.99 3.37
C VAL A 17 2.12 -19.55 3.06
N SER A 18 1.09 -19.11 3.78
CA SER A 18 -0.31 -19.52 3.53
C SER A 18 -0.78 -19.13 2.14
N MET A 19 -0.42 -17.94 1.66
CA MET A 19 -0.76 -17.44 0.32
C MET A 19 -0.12 -18.30 -0.77
N LYS A 20 1.15 -18.71 -0.61
CA LYS A 20 1.81 -19.67 -1.52
C LYS A 20 1.12 -21.04 -1.52
N GLN A 21 0.67 -21.51 -0.36
CA GLN A 21 -0.06 -22.78 -0.27
C GLN A 21 -1.43 -22.70 -0.94
N ALA A 22 -2.17 -21.61 -0.77
CA ALA A 22 -3.44 -21.37 -1.45
C ALA A 22 -3.26 -21.26 -2.97
N ALA A 23 -2.20 -20.59 -3.44
CA ALA A 23 -1.87 -20.49 -4.86
C ALA A 23 -1.60 -21.87 -5.48
N LYS A 24 -0.87 -22.76 -4.80
CA LYS A 24 -0.65 -24.15 -5.25
C LYS A 24 -1.95 -24.97 -5.38
N LYS A 25 -2.97 -24.63 -4.58
CA LYS A 25 -4.29 -25.28 -4.62
C LYS A 25 -5.23 -24.65 -5.67
N ASN A 26 -4.75 -23.67 -6.44
CA ASN A 26 -5.56 -22.86 -7.37
C ASN A 26 -6.77 -22.17 -6.69
N ASP A 27 -6.68 -21.87 -5.39
CA ASP A 27 -7.71 -21.12 -4.67
C ASP A 27 -7.49 -19.62 -4.83
N THR A 28 -8.03 -19.06 -5.90
CA THR A 28 -7.88 -17.64 -6.25
C THR A 28 -8.55 -16.71 -5.24
N PHE A 29 -9.66 -17.13 -4.63
CA PHE A 29 -10.36 -16.34 -3.62
C PHE A 29 -9.51 -16.21 -2.35
N ALA A 30 -8.98 -17.33 -1.84
CA ALA A 30 -8.11 -17.30 -0.66
C ALA A 30 -6.83 -16.49 -0.92
N VAL A 31 -6.24 -16.59 -2.12
CA VAL A 31 -5.08 -15.79 -2.50
C VAL A 31 -5.40 -14.29 -2.52
N LYS A 32 -6.53 -13.87 -3.11
CA LYS A 32 -6.96 -12.45 -3.14
C LYS A 32 -7.15 -11.91 -1.72
N MET A 33 -7.80 -12.67 -0.85
CA MET A 33 -8.03 -12.29 0.55
C MET A 33 -6.72 -12.17 1.35
N LEU A 34 -5.83 -13.16 1.24
CA LEU A 34 -4.54 -13.14 1.93
C LEU A 34 -3.61 -12.02 1.40
N ALA A 35 -3.70 -11.69 0.11
CA ALA A 35 -2.99 -10.57 -0.48
C ALA A 35 -3.48 -9.23 0.09
N LYS A 36 -4.81 -9.03 0.23
CA LYS A 36 -5.38 -7.85 0.91
C LYS A 36 -4.84 -7.71 2.33
N GLU A 37 -4.84 -8.79 3.10
CA GLU A 37 -4.33 -8.80 4.48
C GLU A 37 -2.84 -8.47 4.55
N LEU A 38 -2.04 -9.00 3.62
CA LEU A 38 -0.61 -8.70 3.52
C LEU A 38 -0.36 -7.22 3.25
N LEU A 39 -1.13 -6.59 2.35
CA LEU A 39 -0.97 -5.17 2.05
C LEU A 39 -1.39 -4.29 3.24
N ARG A 40 -2.47 -4.63 3.93
CA ARG A 40 -2.88 -3.95 5.18
C ARG A 40 -1.78 -4.03 6.24
N SER A 41 -1.20 -5.21 6.43
CA SER A 41 -0.08 -5.40 7.36
C SER A 41 1.13 -4.53 6.99
N ARG A 42 1.52 -4.49 5.71
CA ARG A 42 2.64 -3.66 5.24
C ARG A 42 2.40 -2.17 5.47
N LYS A 43 1.17 -1.70 5.20
CA LYS A 43 0.79 -0.30 5.45
C LYS A 43 0.80 0.03 6.94
N ALA A 44 0.32 -0.87 7.80
CA ALA A 44 0.44 -0.73 9.24
C ALA A 44 1.92 -0.59 9.67
N VAL A 45 2.81 -1.46 9.18
CA VAL A 45 4.25 -1.37 9.45
C VAL A 45 4.85 -0.03 8.99
N ASN A 46 4.52 0.42 7.78
CA ASN A 46 4.99 1.70 7.26
C ASN A 46 4.51 2.89 8.11
N ARG A 47 3.25 2.86 8.56
CA ARG A 47 2.69 3.85 9.48
C ARG A 47 3.46 3.87 10.80
N MET A 48 3.77 2.70 11.37
CA MET A 48 4.57 2.61 12.59
C MET A 48 5.99 3.14 12.42
N HIS A 49 6.63 2.92 11.27
CA HIS A 49 7.94 3.50 10.97
C HIS A 49 7.88 5.03 10.87
N THR A 50 6.84 5.56 10.23
CA THR A 50 6.60 7.01 10.13
C THR A 50 6.38 7.61 11.53
N ALA A 51 5.55 6.95 12.33
CA ALA A 51 5.30 7.34 13.72
C ALA A 51 6.59 7.35 14.55
N LYS A 52 7.45 6.33 14.39
CA LYS A 52 8.75 6.29 15.06
C LYS A 52 9.62 7.50 14.68
N ALA A 53 9.66 7.86 13.40
CA ALA A 53 10.41 9.02 12.94
C ALA A 53 9.85 10.34 13.50
N GLN A 54 8.54 10.50 13.51
CA GLN A 54 7.85 11.66 14.10
C GLN A 54 8.10 11.79 15.60
N MET A 55 8.05 10.69 16.37
CA MET A 55 8.40 10.71 17.80
C MET A 55 9.84 11.17 18.04
N ASN A 56 10.78 10.69 17.22
CA ASN A 56 12.18 11.12 17.32
C ASN A 56 12.33 12.61 17.00
N SER A 57 11.63 13.10 15.96
CA SER A 57 11.55 14.52 15.61
C SER A 57 11.05 15.37 16.77
N VAL A 58 9.92 14.98 17.38
CA VAL A 58 9.36 15.64 18.57
C VAL A 58 10.37 15.64 19.71
N GLY A 59 11.02 14.51 19.98
CA GLY A 59 12.06 14.41 21.01
C GLY A 59 13.23 15.38 20.79
N MET A 60 13.72 15.50 19.55
CA MET A 60 14.77 16.46 19.20
C MET A 60 14.30 17.91 19.35
N GLN A 61 13.09 18.22 18.90
CA GLN A 61 12.52 19.57 19.01
C GLN A 61 12.32 19.99 20.47
N LEU A 62 11.90 19.07 21.35
CA LEU A 62 11.82 19.31 22.79
C LEU A 62 13.19 19.54 23.42
N GLN A 63 14.21 18.77 23.04
CA GLN A 63 15.58 18.99 23.51
C GLN A 63 16.08 20.39 23.11
N ASN A 64 15.79 20.81 21.87
CA ASN A 64 16.10 22.15 21.39
C ASN A 64 15.34 23.23 22.19
N GLN A 65 14.04 23.04 22.47
CA GLN A 65 13.29 23.97 23.32
C GLN A 65 13.86 24.08 24.72
N LEU A 66 14.26 22.96 25.33
CA LEU A 66 14.89 22.96 26.64
C LEU A 66 16.22 23.72 26.63
N ALA A 67 17.02 23.61 25.57
CA ALA A 67 18.23 24.41 25.39
C ALA A 67 17.90 25.90 25.25
N THR A 68 16.88 26.26 24.45
CA THR A 68 16.41 27.64 24.31
C THR A 68 15.97 28.22 25.66
N ILE A 69 15.17 27.49 26.43
CA ILE A 69 14.72 27.93 27.77
C ILE A 69 15.93 28.20 28.69
N LYS A 70 16.97 27.34 28.66
CA LYS A 70 18.18 27.53 29.47
C LYS A 70 19.00 28.75 29.05
N LEU A 71 19.03 29.07 27.76
CA LEU A 71 19.86 30.15 27.22
C LEU A 71 19.17 31.51 27.23
N SER A 72 17.89 31.56 26.85
CA SER A 72 17.14 32.81 26.69
C SER A 72 16.10 33.04 27.79
N GLY A 73 15.82 32.03 28.63
CA GLY A 73 14.75 32.08 29.63
C GLY A 73 13.33 32.07 29.03
N GLY A 74 13.21 32.10 27.69
CA GLY A 74 11.94 32.20 26.98
C GLY A 74 11.48 30.84 26.45
N LEU A 75 10.17 30.62 26.49
CA LEU A 75 9.53 29.45 25.91
C LEU A 75 9.00 29.80 24.51
N ALA A 76 9.46 29.07 23.48
CA ALA A 76 9.06 29.28 22.09
C ALA A 76 8.00 28.24 21.69
N LYS A 77 6.85 28.71 21.21
CA LYS A 77 5.79 27.85 20.66
C LYS A 77 6.27 27.16 19.38
N SER A 78 5.99 25.87 19.23
CA SER A 78 6.37 25.11 18.02
C SER A 78 5.16 24.51 17.32
N GLY A 79 4.82 25.09 16.16
CA GLY A 79 3.83 24.51 15.24
C GLY A 79 4.28 23.20 14.59
N VAL A 80 5.59 22.92 14.55
CA VAL A 80 6.12 21.66 14.01
C VAL A 80 5.89 20.51 15.01
N ILE A 81 6.18 20.72 16.30
CA ILE A 81 5.88 19.74 17.37
C ILE A 81 4.38 19.43 17.36
N MET A 82 3.58 20.47 17.22
CA MET A 82 2.12 20.40 17.19
C MET A 82 1.60 19.55 16.02
N LYS A 83 2.14 19.74 14.82
CA LYS A 83 1.81 18.92 13.65
C LYS A 83 2.23 17.46 13.84
N ASP A 84 3.48 17.22 14.22
CA ASP A 84 4.01 15.87 14.43
C ASP A 84 3.20 15.13 15.51
N MET A 85 2.80 15.83 16.58
CA MET A 85 1.94 15.28 17.63
C MET A 85 0.56 14.87 17.11
N ASN A 86 -0.06 15.71 16.27
CA ASN A 86 -1.36 15.40 15.68
C ASN A 86 -1.30 14.16 14.77
N ASP A 87 -0.23 13.98 14.00
CA ASP A 87 -0.06 12.79 13.19
C ASP A 87 0.18 11.53 14.04
N LEU A 88 0.89 11.67 15.15
CA LEU A 88 1.11 10.58 16.11
C LEU A 88 -0.17 10.15 16.84
N LEU A 89 -1.12 11.07 17.09
CA LEU A 89 -2.42 10.75 17.68
C LEU A 89 -3.26 9.81 16.81
N LYS A 90 -2.98 9.73 15.51
CA LYS A 90 -3.68 8.83 14.58
C LYS A 90 -3.13 7.39 14.63
N VAL A 91 -2.05 7.14 15.38
CA VAL A 91 -1.39 5.83 15.46
C VAL A 91 -1.81 5.15 16.75
N LYS A 92 -2.68 4.13 16.63
CA LYS A 92 -3.33 3.46 17.77
C LYS A 92 -2.34 3.01 18.85
N GLU A 93 -1.14 2.58 18.46
CA GLU A 93 -0.11 2.07 19.36
C GLU A 93 0.51 3.14 20.27
N VAL A 94 0.39 4.43 19.93
CA VAL A 94 0.93 5.55 20.73
C VAL A 94 -0.07 6.66 21.01
N GLN A 95 -1.30 6.52 20.51
CA GLN A 95 -2.36 7.51 20.64
C GLN A 95 -2.57 7.99 22.08
N GLU A 96 -2.67 7.05 23.04
CA GLU A 96 -2.90 7.38 24.45
C GLU A 96 -1.74 8.20 25.04
N THR A 97 -0.50 7.71 24.90
CA THR A 97 0.70 8.39 25.39
C THR A 97 0.89 9.77 24.74
N MET A 98 0.59 9.90 23.45
CA MET A 98 0.71 11.15 22.72
C MET A 98 -0.37 12.15 23.11
N ARG A 99 -1.56 11.67 23.47
CA ARG A 99 -2.64 12.52 24.00
C ARG A 99 -2.26 13.13 25.34
N GLU A 100 -1.66 12.35 26.23
CA GLU A 100 -1.13 12.84 27.50
C GLU A 100 0.01 13.83 27.29
N MET A 101 0.96 13.49 26.43
CA MET A 101 2.09 14.36 26.09
C MET A 101 1.63 15.69 25.49
N SER A 102 0.67 15.66 24.57
CA SER A 102 0.05 16.85 23.99
C SER A 102 -0.56 17.73 25.08
N LYS A 103 -1.31 17.15 26.03
CA LYS A 103 -1.93 17.90 27.13
C LYS A 103 -0.89 18.61 28.00
N GLU A 104 0.21 17.93 28.35
CA GLU A 104 1.30 18.54 29.11
C GLU A 104 2.06 19.61 28.31
N MET A 105 2.26 19.40 27.01
CA MET A 105 2.86 20.40 26.13
C MET A 105 1.99 21.66 25.99
N THR A 106 0.66 21.51 25.94
CA THR A 106 -0.26 22.66 25.94
C THR A 106 -0.18 23.43 27.25
N LYS A 107 -0.20 22.72 28.39
CA LYS A 107 -0.09 23.35 29.73
C LYS A 107 1.23 24.12 29.92
N THR A 108 2.32 23.57 29.38
CA THR A 108 3.65 24.22 29.44
C THR A 108 3.81 25.36 28.43
N GLY A 109 2.81 25.59 27.57
CA GLY A 109 2.82 26.64 26.54
C GLY A 109 3.69 26.30 25.33
N ILE A 110 4.19 25.07 25.22
CA ILE A 110 5.05 24.58 24.13
C ILE A 110 4.26 24.48 22.81
N ILE A 111 3.01 24.04 22.91
CA ILE A 111 2.04 24.01 21.81
C ILE A 111 0.80 24.82 22.19
N GLU A 112 0.11 25.33 21.18
CA GLU A 112 -1.14 26.07 21.37
C GLU A 112 -2.31 25.11 21.62
N GLU A 113 -3.31 25.59 22.36
CA GLU A 113 -4.55 24.85 22.61
C GLU A 113 -5.38 24.85 21.32
N MET A 114 -5.34 23.74 20.56
CA MET A 114 -6.27 23.57 19.45
C MET A 114 -7.64 23.16 19.99
N MET A 115 -8.69 23.80 19.47
CA MET A 115 -10.02 23.19 19.52
C MET A 115 -9.93 21.86 18.77
N ASN A 116 -10.33 20.80 19.47
CA ASN A 116 -10.03 19.42 19.12
C ASN A 116 -10.98 18.93 18.02
N ASP A 117 -10.88 19.49 16.82
CA ASP A 117 -11.74 19.18 15.65
C ASP A 117 -11.28 17.93 14.87
N THR A 118 -10.38 17.12 15.43
CA THR A 118 -9.84 15.89 14.79
C THR A 118 -10.54 14.61 15.26
N LEU A 119 -11.85 14.66 15.51
CA LEU A 119 -12.67 13.47 15.75
C LEU A 119 -13.15 12.79 14.46
N ASP A 120 -12.91 13.40 13.30
CA ASP A 120 -13.15 12.82 11.99
C ASP A 120 -11.84 12.37 11.33
N ASN A 121 -11.84 11.17 10.75
CA ASN A 121 -10.79 10.49 9.94
C ASN A 121 -10.12 9.24 10.53
N ALA A 122 -10.36 8.86 11.80
CA ALA A 122 -9.83 7.56 12.29
C ALA A 122 -10.49 6.34 11.62
N LEU A 123 -11.55 6.56 10.84
CA LEU A 123 -12.27 5.56 10.04
C LEU A 123 -12.04 5.70 8.52
N ASP A 124 -11.34 6.74 8.05
CA ASP A 124 -11.25 7.09 6.61
C ASP A 124 -9.89 6.72 5.97
N GLU A 125 -9.00 6.08 6.74
CA GLU A 125 -7.70 5.55 6.26
C GLU A 125 -7.68 4.03 6.07
N ASP A 126 -8.83 3.36 6.22
CA ASP A 126 -9.04 2.11 5.50
C ASP A 126 -9.13 2.48 4.03
N ILE A 127 -7.99 2.35 3.33
CA ILE A 127 -7.85 2.55 1.88
C ILE A 127 -9.12 2.08 1.19
N SER A 128 -9.72 2.95 0.36
CA SER A 128 -10.88 2.55 -0.44
C SER A 128 -10.54 1.21 -1.09
N ASP A 129 -11.42 0.22 -0.94
CA ASP A 129 -11.13 -1.16 -1.37
C ASP A 129 -10.59 -1.23 -2.81
N GLY A 130 -10.90 -0.22 -3.64
CA GLY A 130 -10.42 -0.01 -5.01
C GLY A 130 -8.92 0.25 -5.18
N GLU A 131 -8.28 1.10 -4.38
CA GLU A 131 -6.82 1.34 -4.52
C GLU A 131 -5.99 0.10 -4.17
N LEU A 132 -6.53 -0.77 -3.31
CA LEU A 132 -5.91 -2.04 -3.00
C LEU A 132 -6.08 -3.05 -4.14
N GLU A 133 -7.07 -2.96 -5.01
CA GLU A 133 -7.32 -4.01 -6.01
C GLU A 133 -6.18 -4.14 -7.03
N ASP A 134 -5.58 -3.03 -7.45
CA ASP A 134 -4.43 -3.02 -8.37
C ASP A 134 -3.19 -3.63 -7.70
N GLU A 135 -2.90 -3.23 -6.46
CA GLU A 135 -1.78 -3.78 -5.68
C GLU A 135 -1.98 -5.26 -5.37
N VAL A 136 -3.21 -5.66 -5.03
CA VAL A 136 -3.57 -7.06 -4.81
C VAL A 136 -3.32 -7.86 -6.07
N SER A 137 -3.77 -7.37 -7.23
CA SER A 137 -3.60 -8.07 -8.51
C SER A 137 -2.13 -8.29 -8.84
N LYS A 138 -1.27 -7.29 -8.58
CA LYS A 138 0.20 -7.42 -8.69
C LYS A 138 0.75 -8.49 -7.76
N VAL A 139 0.39 -8.46 -6.47
CA VAL A 139 0.85 -9.45 -5.49
C VAL A 139 0.39 -10.87 -5.85
N VAL A 140 -0.85 -11.03 -6.32
CA VAL A 140 -1.37 -12.32 -6.78
C VAL A 140 -0.57 -12.82 -7.98
N ALA A 141 -0.32 -11.96 -8.98
CA ALA A 141 0.46 -12.30 -10.17
C ALA A 141 1.91 -12.71 -9.82
N GLU A 142 2.58 -11.97 -8.93
CA GLU A 142 3.93 -12.30 -8.47
C GLU A 142 3.98 -13.69 -7.81
N VAL A 143 2.95 -14.05 -7.03
CA VAL A 143 2.92 -15.33 -6.31
C VAL A 143 2.59 -16.48 -7.25
N THR A 144 1.65 -16.30 -8.18
CA THR A 144 1.29 -17.33 -9.15
C THR A 144 2.44 -17.58 -10.13
N GLN A 145 3.09 -16.53 -10.64
CA GLN A 145 4.23 -16.64 -11.56
C GLN A 145 5.43 -17.33 -10.89
N ASN A 146 5.74 -17.01 -9.63
CA ASN A 146 6.79 -17.69 -8.87
C ASN A 146 6.45 -19.18 -8.58
N THR A 147 5.17 -19.52 -8.45
CA THR A 147 4.75 -20.91 -8.25
C THR A 147 4.86 -21.72 -9.53
N MET A 148 4.58 -21.11 -10.69
CA MET A 148 4.72 -21.72 -12.02
C MET A 148 6.19 -21.92 -12.43
N GLN A 149 7.10 -21.02 -12.05
CA GLN A 149 8.54 -21.19 -12.29
C GLN A 149 9.18 -22.27 -11.39
N GLY A 150 8.60 -22.55 -10.22
CA GLY A 150 9.03 -23.63 -9.33
C GLY A 150 8.51 -25.02 -9.72
N ALA A 151 7.47 -25.07 -10.58
CA ALA A 151 7.05 -26.29 -11.25
C ALA A 151 7.99 -26.54 -12.42
N HIS A 152 9.07 -27.26 -12.15
CA HIS A 152 9.80 -28.00 -13.17
C HIS A 152 8.76 -28.86 -13.89
N VAL A 153 8.33 -28.38 -15.05
CA VAL A 153 7.74 -29.20 -16.09
C VAL A 153 8.75 -30.31 -16.34
N GLY A 154 8.51 -31.45 -15.71
CA GLY A 154 9.19 -32.69 -16.05
C GLY A 154 9.12 -32.80 -17.56
N THR A 155 10.28 -33.01 -18.18
CA THR A 155 10.44 -33.25 -19.61
C THR A 155 9.65 -34.49 -20.02
N SER A 156 8.34 -34.36 -20.16
CA SER A 156 7.56 -35.24 -21.02
C SER A 156 7.82 -34.75 -22.43
N ARG A 157 8.75 -35.46 -23.08
CA ARG A 157 8.98 -35.40 -24.52
C ARG A 157 7.62 -35.32 -25.22
N ILE A 158 7.38 -34.20 -25.88
CA ILE A 158 6.25 -34.01 -26.80
C ILE A 158 6.46 -35.03 -27.93
N PRO A 159 5.51 -35.95 -28.20
CA PRO A 159 5.52 -36.69 -29.45
C PRO A 159 5.27 -35.69 -30.59
N GLN A 160 6.24 -35.59 -31.48
CA GLN A 160 6.13 -34.85 -32.72
C GLN A 160 5.18 -35.62 -33.66
N GLN A 161 3.95 -35.13 -33.84
CA GLN A 161 2.95 -35.48 -34.88
C GLN A 161 1.74 -34.57 -34.62
N GLN A 162 1.16 -33.77 -35.52
CA GLN A 162 1.18 -33.61 -36.96
C GLN A 162 0.87 -32.13 -37.25
N GLN A 163 1.46 -31.57 -38.30
CA GLN A 163 1.07 -30.27 -38.85
C GLN A 163 -0.38 -30.33 -39.32
N LEU A 164 -1.27 -29.63 -38.62
CA LEU A 164 -2.55 -29.19 -39.16
C LEU A 164 -2.32 -27.77 -39.69
N GLN A 165 -2.31 -27.66 -41.01
CA GLN A 165 -2.39 -26.40 -41.75
C GLN A 165 -3.69 -25.70 -41.39
N GLN A 166 -3.60 -24.46 -40.92
CA GLN A 166 -4.68 -23.48 -41.02
C GLN A 166 -4.11 -22.17 -41.61
N PRO A 167 -4.92 -21.44 -42.38
CA PRO A 167 -4.46 -20.62 -43.50
C PRO A 167 -3.85 -19.29 -43.07
N GLU A 168 -2.94 -18.78 -43.91
CA GLU A 168 -2.48 -17.40 -43.91
C GLU A 168 -3.67 -16.44 -43.97
N GLU A 169 -3.76 -15.51 -42.99
CA GLU A 169 -4.47 -14.25 -43.17
C GLU A 169 -3.76 -13.48 -44.29
N VAL A 170 -4.34 -13.53 -45.48
CA VAL A 170 -3.99 -12.66 -46.59
C VAL A 170 -4.58 -11.30 -46.26
N ALA A 171 -3.72 -10.29 -46.11
CA ALA A 171 -4.14 -8.90 -46.14
C ALA A 171 -4.69 -8.61 -47.54
N GLU A 172 -6.02 -8.62 -47.70
CA GLU A 172 -6.67 -8.06 -48.88
C GLU A 172 -6.62 -6.53 -48.76
N GLU A 173 -5.75 -5.90 -49.55
CA GLU A 173 -5.95 -4.52 -49.97
C GLU A 173 -7.28 -4.48 -50.74
N GLU A 174 -8.37 -4.13 -50.06
CA GLU A 174 -9.64 -3.83 -50.72
C GLU A 174 -9.42 -2.66 -51.69
N ASP A 175 -9.51 -2.97 -52.97
CA ASP A 175 -9.40 -2.03 -54.08
C ASP A 175 -10.53 -1.00 -53.96
N TYR A 176 -10.17 0.22 -53.53
CA TYR A 176 -11.11 1.34 -53.28
C TYR A 176 -11.95 1.70 -54.53
N ASP A 177 -11.51 1.28 -55.71
CA ASP A 177 -12.19 1.53 -56.98
C ASP A 177 -13.50 0.72 -57.12
N ASP A 178 -13.58 -0.52 -56.62
CA ASP A 178 -14.79 -1.36 -56.73
C ASP A 178 -15.92 -0.89 -55.77
N LEU A 179 -15.54 -0.35 -54.61
CA LEU A 179 -16.48 0.28 -53.67
C LEU A 179 -17.06 1.59 -54.21
N MET A 180 -16.27 2.34 -55.00
CA MET A 180 -16.69 3.61 -55.59
C MET A 180 -17.70 3.39 -56.72
N ASP A 181 -17.52 2.33 -57.51
CA ASP A 181 -18.45 1.96 -58.58
C ASP A 181 -19.79 1.46 -58.05
N ARG A 182 -19.80 0.70 -56.93
CA ARG A 182 -21.05 0.31 -56.25
C ARG A 182 -21.78 1.51 -55.64
N PHE A 183 -21.07 2.54 -55.19
CA PHE A 183 -21.70 3.75 -54.65
C PHE A 183 -22.37 4.59 -55.75
N ASN A 184 -21.76 4.71 -56.93
CA ASN A 184 -22.34 5.45 -58.06
C ASN A 184 -23.56 4.74 -58.66
N ALA A 185 -23.61 3.40 -58.62
CA ALA A 185 -24.76 2.62 -59.07
C ALA A 185 -26.02 2.80 -58.21
N LEU A 186 -25.90 3.30 -56.97
CA LEU A 186 -27.05 3.59 -56.10
C LEU A 186 -27.60 5.03 -56.26
N ARG A 187 -26.95 5.86 -57.08
CA ARG A 187 -27.31 7.26 -57.28
C ARG A 187 -27.81 7.58 -58.70
N SER A 188 -28.07 6.56 -59.52
CA SER A 188 -28.74 6.66 -60.82
C SER A 188 -30.07 5.94 -60.84
#